data_AF-A0A4U5QHI4-F1
#
_entry.id   AF-A0A4U5QHI4-F1
#
_cell.length_a   1.000
_cell.length_b   1.000
_cell.length_c   1.000
_cell.angle_alpha   90.00
_cell.angle_beta   90.00
_cell.angle_gamma   90.00
#
_symmetry.space_group_name_H-M   'P 1'
#
loop_
_entity.id
_entity.type
_entity.pdbx_description
1 polymer ?
#
loop_
_entity_poly.entity_id
_entity_poly.type
_entity_poly.pdbx_seq_one_letter_code
_entity_poly.pdbx_strand_id
1 'polypeptide(L)'
;MSCENTVNSPLYVDTAPYGLNYGSDSSLVTPSNYVTLGGMNASDLMELCSIEKIFLLPKKNYTDKSFEEIHSDLAYGFELSWYNINCENCTRGCYINSSDHRQYCIPAAHGTCNT
;
A
#
# COMPACT_ATOMS: atom_id res chain seq x y z
N MET A 1 -7.55 -2.47 11.55
CA MET A 1 -8.86 -3.16 11.57
C MET A 1 -9.01 -3.77 12.95
N SER A 2 -10.21 -3.74 13.50
CA SER A 2 -10.49 -4.18 14.86
C SER A 2 -11.48 -5.36 14.82
N CYS A 3 -11.15 -6.44 15.52
CA CYS A 3 -11.95 -7.66 15.57
C CYS A 3 -12.24 -8.04 17.02
N GLU A 4 -13.46 -8.47 17.29
CA GLU A 4 -13.83 -8.95 18.64
C GLU A 4 -13.10 -10.25 19.00
N ASN A 5 -12.91 -11.13 18.01
CA ASN A 5 -12.25 -12.41 18.18
C ASN A 5 -10.87 -12.44 17.51
N THR A 6 -10.01 -13.35 17.98
CA THR A 6 -8.74 -13.65 17.31
C THR A 6 -9.00 -14.28 15.95
N VAL A 7 -8.35 -13.76 14.91
CA VAL A 7 -8.44 -14.27 13.54
C VAL A 7 -7.29 -15.22 13.27
N ASN A 8 -7.60 -16.44 12.81
CA ASN A 8 -6.61 -17.42 12.36
C ASN A 8 -6.60 -17.50 10.83
N SER A 9 -6.00 -16.50 10.18
CA SER A 9 -5.93 -16.42 8.72
C SER A 9 -4.65 -15.72 8.28
N PRO A 10 -3.94 -16.21 7.23
CA PRO A 10 -2.72 -15.58 6.72
C PRO A 10 -2.97 -14.21 6.10
N LEU A 11 -4.23 -13.84 5.81
CA LEU A 11 -4.59 -12.52 5.28
C LEU A 11 -4.49 -11.41 6.33
N TYR A 12 -4.45 -11.78 7.61
CA TYR A 12 -4.53 -10.86 8.74
C TYR A 12 -3.21 -10.86 9.49
N VAL A 13 -2.51 -9.73 9.45
CA VAL A 13 -1.26 -9.53 10.18
C VAL A 13 -1.59 -8.91 11.53
N ASP A 14 -1.27 -9.62 12.60
CA ASP A 14 -1.47 -9.15 13.98
C ASP A 14 -0.53 -7.97 14.30
N THR A 15 -1.09 -6.96 14.95
CA THR A 15 -0.37 -5.75 15.38
C THR A 15 0.08 -5.80 16.86
N ALA A 16 -0.24 -6.89 17.57
CA ALA A 16 -0.04 -7.06 19.01
C ALA A 16 1.40 -6.87 19.56
N PRO A 17 2.52 -7.04 18.83
CA PRO A 17 3.84 -6.73 19.39
C PRO A 17 4.09 -5.23 19.60
N TYR A 18 3.21 -4.34 19.09
CA TYR A 18 3.42 -2.88 19.06
C TYR A 18 2.44 -2.07 19.93
N GLY A 19 1.75 -2.73 20.87
CA GLY A 19 1.14 -2.02 22.00
C GLY A 19 -0.24 -1.41 21.76
N LEU A 20 -1.09 -1.99 20.90
CA LEU A 20 -2.53 -1.68 20.90
C LEU A 20 -3.37 -2.65 21.75
N ASN A 21 -2.73 -3.48 22.58
CA ASN A 21 -3.41 -4.19 23.67
C ASN A 21 -3.50 -3.26 24.90
N TYR A 22 -4.52 -2.41 24.91
CA TYR A 22 -4.81 -1.53 26.03
C TYR A 22 -5.41 -2.36 27.18
N GLY A 23 -4.59 -2.78 28.15
CA GLY A 23 -5.09 -3.15 29.48
C GLY A 23 -4.57 -4.47 30.01
N SER A 24 -3.69 -4.38 30.98
CA SER A 24 -3.40 -5.42 31.97
C SER A 24 -4.55 -5.53 32.98
N ASP A 25 -5.80 -5.71 32.51
CA ASP A 25 -6.94 -5.97 33.37
C ASP A 25 -7.83 -7.03 32.72
N SER A 26 -7.87 -8.19 33.37
CA SER A 26 -8.35 -9.49 32.86
C SER A 26 -9.85 -9.57 32.51
N SER A 27 -10.58 -8.44 32.46
CA SER A 27 -12.05 -8.42 32.34
C SER A 27 -12.57 -7.58 31.16
N LEU A 28 -11.72 -6.92 30.39
CA LEU A 28 -12.12 -6.20 29.17
C LEU A 28 -11.56 -6.96 27.98
N VAL A 29 -12.44 -7.57 27.18
CA VAL A 29 -12.06 -8.15 25.89
C VAL A 29 -11.60 -6.99 25.02
N THR A 30 -10.28 -6.79 24.95
CA THR A 30 -9.69 -5.82 24.04
C THR A 30 -9.80 -6.37 22.64
N PRO A 31 -10.40 -5.62 21.68
CA PRO A 31 -10.44 -6.05 20.30
C PRO A 31 -9.04 -6.33 19.76
N SER A 32 -8.89 -7.46 19.08
CA SER A 32 -7.66 -7.82 18.38
C SER A 32 -7.48 -6.93 17.17
N ASN A 33 -6.31 -6.31 17.04
CA ASN A 33 -6.01 -5.34 16.00
C ASN A 33 -5.17 -5.97 14.89
N TYR A 34 -5.63 -5.84 13.65
CA TYR A 34 -5.00 -6.43 12.48
C TYR A 34 -4.81 -5.42 11.35
N VAL A 35 -3.86 -5.72 10.48
CA VAL A 35 -3.69 -5.09 9.17
C VAL A 35 -3.86 -6.15 8.09
N THR A 36 -4.53 -5.78 7.01
CA THR A 36 -4.60 -6.56 5.78
C THR A 36 -3.87 -5.79 4.68
N LEU A 37 -3.20 -6.51 3.79
CA LEU A 37 -2.36 -5.95 2.72
C LEU A 37 -2.84 -6.48 1.36
N GLY A 38 -2.81 -5.62 0.35
CA GLY A 38 -3.40 -5.94 -0.95
C GLY A 38 -4.92 -5.82 -0.93
N GLY A 39 -5.51 -5.59 -2.10
CA GLY A 39 -6.95 -5.36 -2.23
C GLY A 39 -7.76 -6.50 -1.62
N MET A 40 -8.41 -6.22 -0.50
CA MET A 40 -9.28 -7.14 0.22
C MET A 40 -10.69 -7.06 -0.39
N ASN A 41 -11.30 -8.21 -0.68
CA ASN A 41 -12.71 -8.24 -1.06
C ASN A 41 -13.60 -8.15 0.18
N ALA A 42 -14.84 -7.71 0.00
CA ALA A 42 -15.82 -7.69 1.09
C ALA A 42 -16.03 -9.09 1.72
N SER A 43 -15.92 -10.15 0.91
CA SER A 43 -16.01 -11.55 1.37
C SER A 43 -14.83 -12.00 2.23
N ASP A 44 -13.70 -11.31 2.15
CA ASP A 44 -12.51 -11.67 2.91
C ASP A 44 -12.59 -11.14 4.35
N LEU A 45 -13.55 -10.25 4.64
CA LEU A 45 -13.76 -9.65 5.96
C LEU A 45 -14.39 -10.66 6.92
N MET A 46 -13.65 -11.00 7.97
CA MET A 46 -14.10 -11.93 8.98
C MET A 46 -15.27 -11.34 9.77
N GLU A 47 -16.19 -12.21 10.21
CA GLU A 47 -17.31 -11.81 11.07
C GLU A 47 -16.81 -11.09 12.33
N LEU A 48 -17.57 -10.09 12.77
CA LEU A 48 -17.25 -9.26 13.95
C LEU A 48 -15.91 -8.50 13.84
N CYS A 49 -15.40 -8.31 12.62
CA CYS A 49 -14.33 -7.38 12.32
C CYS A 49 -14.86 -6.11 11.65
N SER A 50 -14.22 -4.99 11.95
CA SER A 50 -14.54 -3.68 11.41
C SER A 50 -13.30 -2.97 10.84
N ILE A 51 -13.45 -2.40 9.64
CA ILE A 51 -12.40 -1.62 9.00
C ILE A 51 -12.43 -0.21 9.59
N GLU A 52 -11.48 0.10 10.46
CA GLU A 52 -11.40 1.41 11.10
C GLU A 52 -10.64 2.45 10.27
N LYS A 53 -9.60 2.02 9.53
CA LYS A 53 -8.66 2.90 8.82
C LYS A 53 -8.16 2.22 7.55
N ILE A 54 -7.90 3.04 6.53
CA ILE A 54 -7.30 2.63 5.24
C ILE A 54 -6.15 3.58 4.97
N PHE A 55 -5.00 3.04 4.58
CA PHE A 55 -3.78 3.79 4.30
C PHE A 55 -3.25 3.47 2.91
N LEU A 56 -2.58 4.45 2.30
CA LEU A 56 -1.76 4.23 1.11
C LEU A 56 -0.33 3.90 1.55
N LEU A 57 0.24 2.89 0.92
CA LEU A 57 1.62 2.44 1.16
C LEU A 57 2.46 2.60 -0.12
N PRO A 58 3.81 2.61 -0.02
CA PRO A 58 4.70 2.57 -1.18
C PRO A 58 4.37 1.40 -2.11
N LYS A 59 4.67 1.56 -3.40
CA LYS A 59 4.52 0.45 -4.35
C LYS A 59 5.61 -0.60 -4.11
N LYS A 60 5.30 -1.62 -3.30
CA LYS A 60 6.19 -2.75 -2.95
C LYS A 60 5.41 -4.07 -2.96
N ASN A 61 6.15 -5.18 -2.90
CA ASN A 61 5.56 -6.48 -2.64
C ASN A 61 5.36 -6.66 -1.13
N TYR A 62 4.11 -6.87 -0.72
CA TYR A 62 3.69 -7.02 0.67
C TYR A 62 3.36 -8.47 1.07
N THR A 63 3.66 -9.45 0.21
CA THR A 63 3.53 -10.87 0.58
C THR A 63 4.43 -11.21 1.77
N ASP A 64 3.84 -11.86 2.78
CA ASP A 64 4.51 -12.37 3.99
C ASP A 64 5.31 -11.33 4.78
N LYS A 65 4.91 -10.05 4.73
CA LYS A 65 5.54 -8.98 5.50
C LYS A 65 5.10 -8.98 6.95
N SER A 66 6.05 -8.77 7.85
CA SER A 66 5.75 -8.61 9.26
C SER A 66 5.14 -7.22 9.53
N PHE A 67 4.42 -7.06 10.65
CA PHE A 67 3.83 -5.76 10.97
C PHE A 67 4.87 -4.66 11.18
N GLU A 68 6.08 -5.00 11.60
CA GLU A 68 7.23 -4.09 11.69
C GLU A 68 7.57 -3.43 10.37
N GLU A 69 7.65 -4.25 9.32
CA GLU A 69 7.95 -3.77 7.97
C GLU A 69 6.82 -2.90 7.45
N ILE A 70 5.57 -3.30 7.70
CA ILE A 70 4.37 -2.54 7.34
C ILE A 70 4.34 -1.20 8.08
N HIS A 71 4.62 -1.20 9.38
CA HIS A 71 4.63 -0.01 10.22
C HIS A 71 5.74 0.96 9.79
N SER A 72 6.93 0.45 9.44
CA SER A 72 8.02 1.24 8.87
C SER A 72 7.60 1.90 7.54
N ASP A 73 6.94 1.15 6.66
CA ASP A 73 6.43 1.68 5.40
C ASP A 73 5.29 2.68 5.59
N LEU A 74 4.44 2.48 6.60
CA LEU A 74 3.40 3.44 6.96
C LEU A 74 4.00 4.75 7.49
N ALA A 75 5.04 4.67 8.31
CA ALA A 75 5.77 5.82 8.81
C ALA A 75 6.52 6.56 7.70
N TYR A 76 7.03 5.83 6.70
CA TYR A 76 7.57 6.42 5.46
C TYR A 76 6.49 7.15 4.67
N GLY A 77 5.28 6.57 4.61
CA GLY A 77 4.14 7.10 3.86
C GLY A 77 4.17 6.69 2.40
N PHE A 78 3.53 7.45 1.53
CA PHE A 78 3.48 7.19 0.10
C PHE A 78 4.08 8.35 -0.68
N GLU A 79 4.72 8.03 -1.81
CA GLU A 79 5.22 9.04 -2.74
C GLU A 79 4.19 9.32 -3.81
N LEU A 80 3.77 10.59 -3.92
CA LEU A 80 3.02 11.06 -5.07
C LEU A 80 4.01 11.42 -6.18
N SER A 81 3.99 10.65 -7.27
CA SER A 81 4.69 11.04 -8.49
C SER A 81 3.82 12.02 -9.29
N TRP A 82 4.22 13.29 -9.29
CA TRP A 82 3.60 14.31 -10.13
C TRP A 82 4.23 14.26 -11.51
N TYR A 83 3.77 13.35 -12.37
CA TYR A 83 4.14 13.35 -13.78
C TYR A 83 2.96 13.77 -14.62
N ASN A 84 2.77 15.08 -14.75
CA ASN A 84 1.93 15.61 -15.80
C ASN A 84 2.77 15.57 -17.09
N ILE A 85 2.77 14.41 -17.76
CA ILE A 85 3.52 14.26 -19.00
C ILE A 85 2.71 14.93 -20.11
N ASN A 86 2.90 16.23 -20.29
CA ASN A 86 2.35 16.90 -21.46
C ASN A 86 3.19 16.50 -22.68
N CYS A 87 2.74 15.49 -23.42
CA CYS A 87 3.36 15.07 -24.67
C CYS A 87 2.99 16.06 -25.79
N GLU A 88 3.42 17.32 -25.70
CA GLU A 88 3.02 18.35 -26.68
C GLU A 88 3.52 18.02 -28.10
N ASN A 89 4.74 17.47 -28.22
CA ASN A 89 5.42 17.27 -29.52
C ASN A 89 5.80 15.82 -29.84
N CYS A 90 5.24 14.82 -29.15
CA CYS A 90 5.59 13.41 -29.41
C CYS A 90 4.53 12.71 -30.27
N THR A 91 4.88 12.30 -31.48
CA THR A 91 3.96 11.72 -32.47
C THR A 91 3.26 10.41 -32.03
N ARG A 92 3.91 9.59 -31.19
CA ARG A 92 3.34 8.31 -30.68
C ARG A 92 3.03 8.30 -29.18
N GLY A 93 3.35 9.38 -28.48
CA GLY A 93 3.36 9.42 -27.02
C GLY A 93 4.77 9.46 -26.44
N CYS A 94 4.84 9.58 -25.12
CA CYS A 94 6.07 9.82 -24.40
C CYS A 94 6.05 9.17 -23.02
N TYR A 95 7.22 8.94 -22.45
CA TYR A 95 7.41 8.37 -21.12
C TYR A 95 8.48 9.15 -20.37
N ILE A 96 8.46 9.06 -19.04
CA ILE A 96 9.53 9.60 -18.21
C ILE A 96 10.43 8.44 -17.79
N ASN A 97 11.73 8.60 -18.00
CA ASN A 97 12.71 7.65 -17.52
C ASN A 97 12.94 7.90 -16.03
N SER A 98 12.68 6.88 -15.22
CA SER A 98 12.82 6.96 -13.76
C SER A 98 14.26 7.20 -13.29
N SER A 99 15.26 6.89 -14.11
CA SER A 99 16.68 7.01 -13.74
C SER A 99 17.19 8.45 -13.81
N ASP A 100 16.69 9.23 -14.77
CA ASP A 100 17.16 10.61 -15.01
C ASP A 100 16.04 11.66 -14.88
N HIS A 101 14.80 11.21 -14.63
CA HIS A 101 13.60 12.04 -14.51
C HIS A 101 13.32 12.90 -15.75
N ARG A 102 13.82 12.51 -16.92
CA ARG A 102 13.60 13.20 -18.21
C ARG A 102 12.49 12.54 -19.03
N GLN A 103 11.80 13.37 -19.82
CA GLN A 103 10.80 12.93 -20.78
C GLN A 103 11.46 12.46 -22.09
N TYR A 104 10.99 11.34 -22.62
CA TYR A 104 11.44 10.74 -23.87
C TYR A 104 10.24 10.46 -24.77
N CYS A 105 10.35 10.80 -26.06
CA CYS A 105 9.34 10.39 -27.05
C CYS A 105 9.54 8.91 -27.43
N ILE A 106 8.43 8.20 -27.65
CA ILE A 106 8.47 6.84 -28.21
C ILE A 106 8.90 6.96 -29.68
N PRO A 107 10.04 6.38 -30.10
CA PRO A 107 10.52 6.48 -31.47
C PRO A 107 9.47 5.92 -32.43
N ALA A 108 9.15 6.65 -33.50
CA ALA A 108 8.54 6.01 -34.66
C ALA A 108 9.59 5.08 -35.27
N ALA A 109 9.18 3.89 -35.73
CA ALA A 109 10.09 2.90 -36.32
C ALA A 109 10.89 3.43 -37.54
N HIS A 110 10.61 4.64 -38.01
CA HIS A 110 11.44 5.42 -38.91
C HIS A 110 11.32 6.91 -38.59
N GLY A 111 12.41 7.56 -38.16
CA GLY A 111 12.50 9.03 -38.19
C GLY A 111 12.78 9.69 -36.85
N THR A 112 13.87 10.45 -36.84
CA THR A 112 14.47 11.24 -35.77
C THR A 112 13.52 12.22 -35.07
N CYS A 113 13.65 12.33 -33.74
CA CYS A 113 13.07 13.45 -32.98
C CYS A 113 13.85 14.73 -33.33
N ASN A 114 13.25 15.63 -34.11
CA ASN A 114 13.80 16.98 -34.27
C ASN A 114 13.33 17.86 -33.11
N THR A 115 14.30 18.55 -32.53
CA THR A 115 14.18 19.57 -31.47
C THR A 115 13.36 20.78 -31.90
#